data_AF-A0A8T5F8Y5-F1
#
_entry.id   AF-A0A8T5F8Y5-F1
#
_cell.length_a   1.000
_cell.length_b   1.000
_cell.length_c   1.000
_cell.angle_alpha   90.00
_cell.angle_beta   90.00
_cell.angle_gamma   90.00
#
_symmetry.space_group_name_H-M   'P 1'
#
loop_
_entity.id
_entity.type
_entity.pdbx_description
1 polymer ?
#
loop_
_entity_poly.entity_id
_entity_poly.type
_entity_poly.pdbx_seq_one_letter_code
_entity_poly.pdbx_strand_id
1 'polypeptide(L)'
;MQESLYKYQHPASKQSKLAEYIEEHQFLTNWKNIEQDGWRLPATKEPHYWCGVWKTVGCLNSESHQSLGYGKRVYVKQFQRSCYRGACRTCYQKWIGRESNKATRRINTYAELSGENPIHLLLSIPQRQHHIPIPILRKKMGVIIKDIKLKGALIIFHPFRFHSKERRFYYAPHFHLVGFGYPLGISDVFSNHGWFIKNLGTRNSVFQTISYLMSHCGVRKGNHTVTWVGRLSYSKLKVEKEPPSTHCPCCGEKFVEIYCNSYDPVIPPEKMYEGLVEELDWHEVNINYQY
;
A
#
# COMPACT_ATOMS: atom_id res chain seq x y z
N MET A 1 -28.95 -1.20 -5.40
CA MET A 1 -27.78 -0.28 -5.59
C MET A 1 -26.53 -1.15 -5.63
N GLN A 2 -25.75 -1.05 -6.71
CA GLN A 2 -24.63 -1.94 -7.03
C GLN A 2 -23.36 -1.41 -6.35
N GLU A 3 -23.12 -1.77 -5.10
CA GLU A 3 -21.93 -1.29 -4.40
C GLU A 3 -20.74 -2.21 -4.70
N SER A 4 -20.00 -1.88 -5.76
CA SER A 4 -18.70 -2.48 -6.00
C SER A 4 -17.76 -2.22 -4.83
N LEU A 5 -16.91 -3.19 -4.53
CA LEU A 5 -15.85 -3.07 -3.52
C LEU A 5 -14.77 -2.05 -3.93
N TYR A 6 -14.76 -1.60 -5.20
CA TYR A 6 -13.92 -0.49 -5.65
C TYR A 6 -14.24 0.82 -4.92
N LYS A 7 -15.45 1.00 -4.36
CA LYS A 7 -15.81 2.20 -3.60
C LYS A 7 -14.91 2.46 -2.38
N TYR A 8 -14.25 1.42 -1.86
CA TYR A 8 -13.33 1.51 -0.73
C TYR A 8 -11.90 1.90 -1.14
N GLN A 9 -11.61 2.00 -2.43
CA GLN A 9 -10.34 2.52 -2.90
C GLN A 9 -10.37 4.05 -2.87
N HIS A 10 -9.33 4.66 -2.31
CA HIS A 10 -9.12 6.10 -2.47
C HIS A 10 -8.51 6.35 -3.85
N PRO A 11 -9.26 6.90 -4.81
CA PRO A 11 -8.69 7.23 -6.11
C PRO A 11 -7.64 8.32 -5.94
N ALA A 12 -6.62 8.31 -6.79
CA ALA A 12 -5.68 9.41 -6.84
C ALA A 12 -6.43 10.67 -7.31
N SER A 13 -6.32 11.78 -6.58
CA SER A 13 -6.97 13.04 -6.92
C SER A 13 -6.43 13.70 -8.21
N LYS A 14 -5.27 13.23 -8.69
CA LYS A 14 -4.64 13.57 -9.98
C LYS A 14 -3.89 12.35 -10.49
N GLN A 15 -3.75 12.22 -11.82
CA GLN A 15 -2.91 11.19 -12.42
C GLN A 15 -1.47 11.37 -11.95
N SER A 16 -0.89 10.29 -11.42
CA SER A 16 0.41 10.31 -10.77
C SER A 16 1.50 9.92 -11.77
N LYS A 17 2.56 10.74 -11.88
CA LYS A 17 3.81 10.38 -12.61
C LYS A 17 4.65 9.31 -11.87
N LEU A 18 4.05 8.62 -10.89
CA LEU A 18 4.74 7.64 -10.07
C LEU A 18 5.22 6.43 -10.89
N ALA A 19 4.41 5.96 -11.84
CA ALA A 19 4.80 4.85 -12.70
C ALA A 19 6.03 5.21 -13.54
N GLU A 20 5.97 6.34 -14.27
CA GLU A 20 7.10 6.89 -15.03
C GLU A 20 8.35 7.08 -14.15
N TYR A 21 8.20 7.70 -12.98
CA TYR A 21 9.29 7.90 -12.04
C TYR A 21 9.97 6.57 -11.68
N ILE A 22 9.18 5.56 -11.32
CA ILE A 22 9.72 4.25 -10.92
C ILE A 22 10.40 3.56 -12.10
N GLU A 23 9.78 3.54 -13.27
CA GLU A 23 10.33 2.90 -14.46
C GLU A 23 11.66 3.55 -14.87
N GLU A 24 11.71 4.88 -14.92
CA GLU A 24 12.92 5.63 -15.22
C GLU A 24 14.04 5.29 -14.23
N HIS A 25 13.74 5.32 -12.92
CA HIS A 25 14.76 5.09 -11.90
C HIS A 25 15.20 3.63 -11.82
N GLN A 26 14.30 2.67 -12.08
CA GLN A 26 14.66 1.25 -12.14
C GLN A 26 15.60 0.92 -13.30
N PHE A 27 15.48 1.64 -14.41
CA PHE A 27 16.29 1.43 -15.60
C PHE A 27 17.62 2.19 -15.56
N LEU A 28 17.60 3.46 -15.12
CA LEU A 28 18.74 4.38 -15.27
C LEU A 28 19.64 4.49 -14.02
N THR A 29 19.44 3.64 -13.02
CA THR A 29 20.16 3.75 -11.73
C THR A 29 20.55 2.37 -11.19
N ASN A 30 21.28 2.35 -10.06
CA ASN A 30 21.60 1.13 -9.32
C ASN A 30 20.42 0.53 -8.53
N TRP A 31 19.17 0.89 -8.82
CA TRP A 31 17.96 0.48 -8.07
C TRP A 31 17.89 -1.02 -7.77
N LYS A 32 18.16 -1.87 -8.77
CA LYS A 32 18.05 -3.33 -8.63
C LYS A 32 19.15 -3.95 -7.76
N ASN A 33 20.27 -3.26 -7.62
CA ASN A 33 21.50 -3.79 -7.04
C ASN A 33 21.82 -3.18 -5.67
N ILE A 34 21.24 -2.02 -5.33
CA ILE A 34 21.51 -1.37 -4.05
C ILE A 34 20.92 -2.17 -2.89
N GLU A 35 21.79 -2.48 -1.92
CA GLU A 35 21.45 -3.16 -0.69
C GLU A 35 22.30 -2.63 0.46
N GLN A 36 21.69 -2.53 1.65
CA GLN A 36 22.41 -2.34 2.91
C GLN A 36 21.71 -3.17 3.99
N ASP A 37 22.42 -4.10 4.64
CA ASP A 37 21.91 -4.95 5.71
C ASP A 37 20.56 -5.63 5.37
N GLY A 38 20.44 -6.16 4.14
CA GLY A 38 19.22 -6.79 3.64
C GLY A 38 18.07 -5.83 3.28
N TRP A 39 18.24 -4.52 3.47
CA TRP A 39 17.30 -3.52 2.97
C TRP A 39 17.54 -3.27 1.49
N ARG A 40 16.45 -3.30 0.72
CA ARG A 40 16.46 -3.02 -0.72
C ARG A 40 15.34 -2.06 -1.08
N LEU A 41 15.41 -1.48 -2.28
CA LEU A 41 14.27 -0.78 -2.88
C LEU A 41 13.16 -1.79 -3.29
N PRO A 42 11.93 -1.32 -3.52
CA PRO A 42 10.83 -2.17 -4.00
C PRO A 42 11.15 -2.80 -5.37
N ALA A 43 10.37 -3.83 -5.75
CA ALA A 43 10.48 -4.50 -7.06
C ALA A 43 11.86 -5.13 -7.37
N THR A 44 12.54 -5.69 -6.37
CA THR A 44 13.88 -6.28 -6.52
C THR A 44 13.91 -7.81 -6.65
N LYS A 45 12.77 -8.49 -6.49
CA LYS A 45 12.65 -9.96 -6.52
C LYS A 45 11.69 -10.46 -7.59
N GLU A 46 11.97 -11.66 -8.05
CA GLU A 46 11.14 -12.36 -9.03
C GLU A 46 9.72 -12.64 -8.51
N PRO A 47 8.72 -12.58 -9.42
CA PRO A 47 7.36 -12.96 -9.12
C PRO A 47 7.25 -14.47 -8.82
N HIS A 48 6.13 -14.85 -8.20
CA HIS A 48 5.72 -16.24 -8.26
C HIS A 48 5.12 -16.51 -9.65
N TYR A 49 5.11 -17.77 -10.09
CA TYR A 49 4.58 -18.15 -11.42
C TYR A 49 3.14 -17.67 -11.66
N TRP A 50 2.36 -17.50 -10.59
CA TRP A 50 0.97 -17.06 -10.64
C TRP A 50 0.78 -15.54 -10.49
N CYS A 51 1.81 -14.77 -10.19
CA CYS A 51 1.68 -13.31 -10.06
C CYS A 51 1.37 -12.69 -11.43
N GLY A 52 0.35 -11.83 -11.49
CA GLY A 52 -0.07 -11.19 -12.74
C GLY A 52 -1.00 -12.04 -13.60
N VAL A 53 -1.12 -13.34 -13.32
CA VAL A 53 -2.08 -14.22 -14.01
C VAL A 53 -3.50 -13.78 -13.70
N TRP A 54 -4.33 -13.65 -14.74
CA TRP A 54 -5.74 -13.34 -14.61
C TRP A 54 -6.49 -14.46 -13.93
N LYS A 55 -7.41 -14.08 -13.04
CA LYS A 55 -8.29 -14.99 -12.33
C LYS A 55 -9.69 -14.42 -12.33
N THR A 56 -10.66 -15.29 -12.52
CA THR A 56 -12.09 -14.97 -12.41
C THR A 56 -12.66 -15.74 -11.23
N VAL A 57 -13.30 -15.01 -10.33
CA VAL A 57 -14.06 -15.59 -9.23
C VAL A 57 -15.45 -14.98 -9.23
N GLY A 58 -16.42 -15.66 -8.61
CA GLY A 58 -17.75 -15.12 -8.56
C GLY A 58 -18.72 -15.93 -7.71
N CYS A 59 -19.98 -15.53 -7.77
CA CYS A 59 -21.09 -16.19 -7.09
C CYS A 59 -22.14 -16.58 -8.13
N LEU A 60 -22.35 -17.89 -8.27
CA LEU A 60 -23.31 -18.50 -9.21
C LEU A 60 -24.74 -18.56 -8.63
N ASN A 61 -24.97 -18.10 -7.40
CA ASN A 61 -26.26 -18.18 -6.72
C ASN A 61 -27.28 -17.14 -7.23
N SER A 62 -27.66 -17.28 -8.51
CA SER A 62 -28.56 -16.36 -9.21
C SER A 62 -29.97 -16.34 -8.63
N GLU A 63 -30.46 -17.46 -8.10
CA GLU A 63 -31.76 -17.55 -7.41
C GLU A 63 -31.77 -16.68 -6.15
N SER A 64 -30.73 -16.74 -5.31
CA SER A 64 -30.61 -15.86 -4.14
C SER A 64 -30.50 -14.40 -4.58
N HIS A 65 -29.69 -14.10 -5.60
CA HIS A 65 -29.59 -12.74 -6.14
C HIS A 65 -30.95 -12.21 -6.62
N GLN A 66 -31.77 -13.05 -7.27
CA GLN A 66 -33.12 -12.70 -7.69
C GLN A 66 -34.01 -12.38 -6.49
N SER A 67 -34.04 -13.25 -5.47
CA SER A 67 -34.85 -13.03 -4.26
C SER A 67 -34.47 -11.75 -3.50
N LEU A 68 -33.20 -11.34 -3.59
CA LEU A 68 -32.66 -10.14 -2.94
C LEU A 68 -32.77 -8.89 -3.82
N GLY A 69 -33.45 -8.98 -4.98
CA GLY A 69 -33.72 -7.84 -5.86
C GLY A 69 -32.57 -7.45 -6.79
N TYR A 70 -31.57 -8.31 -6.97
CA TYR A 70 -30.46 -8.11 -7.92
C TYR A 70 -30.70 -8.72 -9.30
N GLY A 71 -31.86 -9.38 -9.49
CA GLY A 71 -32.21 -10.13 -10.69
C GLY A 71 -31.53 -11.50 -10.74
N LYS A 72 -31.96 -12.34 -11.69
CA LYS A 72 -31.42 -13.68 -11.92
C LYS A 72 -30.07 -13.59 -12.64
N ARG A 73 -29.02 -13.27 -11.89
CA ARG A 73 -27.71 -12.88 -12.40
C ARG A 73 -26.58 -13.52 -11.63
N VAL A 74 -25.41 -13.64 -12.25
CA VAL A 74 -24.17 -14.10 -11.62
C VAL A 74 -23.33 -12.89 -11.24
N TYR A 75 -22.66 -12.95 -10.09
CA TYR A 75 -21.70 -11.91 -9.71
C TYR A 75 -20.30 -12.35 -10.14
N VAL A 76 -19.62 -11.55 -10.96
CA VAL A 76 -18.29 -11.85 -11.51
C VAL A 76 -17.28 -10.84 -11.02
N LYS A 77 -16.09 -11.33 -10.66
CA LYS A 77 -14.93 -10.54 -10.29
C LYS A 77 -13.68 -11.06 -11.02
N GLN A 78 -13.16 -10.24 -11.92
CA GLN A 78 -11.96 -10.51 -12.69
C GLN A 78 -10.81 -9.63 -12.21
N PHE A 79 -9.70 -10.27 -11.88
CA PHE A 79 -8.51 -9.58 -11.40
C PHE A 79 -7.25 -10.39 -11.67
N GLN A 80 -6.13 -9.69 -11.81
CA GLN A 80 -4.82 -10.33 -11.84
C GLN A 80 -4.37 -10.68 -10.43
N ARG A 81 -4.00 -11.93 -10.20
CA ARG A 81 -3.44 -12.43 -8.93
C ARG A 81 -2.23 -11.61 -8.50
N SER A 82 -2.14 -11.36 -7.20
CA SER A 82 -1.08 -10.54 -6.62
C SER A 82 -0.59 -11.16 -5.32
N CYS A 83 0.73 -11.32 -5.18
CA CYS A 83 1.33 -11.73 -3.91
C CYS A 83 1.41 -10.59 -2.90
N TYR A 84 1.13 -9.35 -3.32
CA TYR A 84 1.21 -8.14 -2.49
C TYR A 84 2.54 -7.97 -1.74
N ARG A 85 3.64 -8.53 -2.26
CA ARG A 85 4.99 -8.31 -1.72
C ARG A 85 5.59 -7.05 -2.36
N GLY A 86 6.07 -6.12 -1.54
CA GLY A 86 6.77 -4.93 -2.05
C GLY A 86 8.05 -5.23 -2.84
N ALA A 87 8.68 -6.38 -2.59
CA ALA A 87 9.84 -6.83 -3.35
C ALA A 87 9.48 -7.42 -4.73
N CYS A 88 8.23 -7.84 -4.99
CA CYS A 88 7.86 -8.54 -6.22
C CYS A 88 7.78 -7.58 -7.42
N ARG A 89 8.56 -7.83 -8.48
CA ARG A 89 8.58 -7.03 -9.72
C ARG A 89 7.21 -6.84 -10.38
N THR A 90 6.33 -7.84 -10.29
CA THR A 90 4.97 -7.77 -10.87
C THR A 90 3.93 -7.14 -9.95
N CYS A 91 4.08 -7.31 -8.62
CA CYS A 91 3.00 -6.99 -7.67
C CYS A 91 3.25 -5.77 -6.80
N TYR A 92 4.44 -5.15 -6.86
CA TYR A 92 4.80 -4.06 -5.95
C TYR A 92 3.87 -2.84 -6.09
N GLN A 93 3.38 -2.49 -7.29
CA GLN A 93 2.43 -1.38 -7.46
C GLN A 93 1.11 -1.65 -6.75
N LYS A 94 0.57 -2.88 -6.83
CA LYS A 94 -0.62 -3.31 -6.09
C LYS A 94 -0.38 -3.31 -4.58
N TRP A 95 0.83 -3.64 -4.14
CA TRP A 95 1.24 -3.52 -2.73
C TRP A 95 1.28 -2.05 -2.27
N ILE A 96 1.88 -1.14 -3.06
CA ILE A 96 1.87 0.31 -2.80
C ILE A 96 0.43 0.78 -2.66
N GLY A 97 -0.43 0.52 -3.66
CA GLY A 97 -1.82 0.94 -3.64
C GLY A 97 -2.58 0.40 -2.42
N ARG A 98 -2.39 -0.87 -2.07
CA ARG A 98 -3.03 -1.49 -0.89
C ARG A 98 -2.60 -0.84 0.42
N GLU A 99 -1.30 -0.67 0.63
CA GLU A 99 -0.78 -0.11 1.88
C GLU A 99 -1.08 1.40 2.00
N SER A 100 -0.99 2.14 0.89
CA SER A 100 -1.41 3.55 0.82
C SER A 100 -2.90 3.71 1.13
N ASN A 101 -3.78 2.86 0.60
CA ASN A 101 -5.21 2.93 0.90
C ASN A 101 -5.49 2.72 2.39
N LYS A 102 -4.95 1.66 2.98
CA LYS A 102 -5.11 1.39 4.43
C LYS A 102 -4.60 2.54 5.28
N ALA A 103 -3.45 3.11 4.90
CA ALA A 103 -2.84 4.19 5.65
C ALA A 103 -3.60 5.51 5.50
N THR A 104 -4.08 5.83 4.30
CA THR A 104 -4.96 6.97 4.04
C THR A 104 -6.22 6.90 4.87
N ARG A 105 -6.92 5.75 4.88
CA ARG A 105 -8.12 5.56 5.70
C ARG A 105 -7.86 5.92 7.15
N ARG A 106 -6.79 5.36 7.73
CA ARG A 106 -6.42 5.63 9.13
C ARG A 106 -6.09 7.09 9.40
N ILE A 107 -5.35 7.75 8.50
CA ILE A 107 -5.01 9.17 8.66
C ILE A 107 -6.26 10.03 8.50
N ASN A 108 -7.11 9.78 7.52
CA ASN A 108 -8.34 10.53 7.30
C ASN A 108 -9.32 10.35 8.47
N THR A 109 -9.51 9.13 8.97
CA THR A 109 -10.32 8.89 10.18
C THR A 109 -9.82 9.73 11.35
N TYR A 110 -8.50 9.82 11.57
CA TYR A 110 -7.98 10.69 12.62
C TYR A 110 -8.21 12.17 12.31
N ALA A 111 -7.98 12.62 11.07
CA ALA A 111 -8.19 14.00 10.65
C ALA A 111 -9.64 14.46 10.89
N GLU A 112 -10.62 13.62 10.53
CA GLU A 112 -12.04 13.86 10.75
C GLU A 112 -12.36 13.96 12.24
N LEU A 113 -11.84 13.03 13.06
CA LEU A 113 -12.08 13.02 14.51
C LEU A 113 -11.42 14.20 15.24
N SER A 114 -10.26 14.66 14.78
CA SER A 114 -9.49 15.71 15.47
C SER A 114 -9.67 17.11 14.88
N GLY A 115 -10.21 17.23 13.67
CA GLY A 115 -10.24 18.48 12.90
C GLY A 115 -8.85 19.00 12.50
N GLU A 116 -7.82 18.15 12.51
CA GLU A 116 -6.44 18.55 12.20
C GLU A 116 -6.06 18.11 10.79
N ASN A 117 -5.18 18.88 10.13
CA ASN A 117 -4.63 18.47 8.84
C ASN A 117 -3.32 17.68 9.01
N PRO A 118 -3.10 16.63 8.21
CA PRO A 118 -1.88 15.84 8.30
C PRO A 118 -0.66 16.63 7.78
N ILE A 119 0.44 16.55 8.49
CA ILE A 119 1.76 17.10 8.13
C ILE A 119 2.72 15.98 7.72
N HIS A 120 3.73 16.35 6.93
CA HIS A 120 4.81 15.46 6.53
C HIS A 120 6.14 15.94 7.10
N LEU A 121 6.78 15.12 7.93
CA LEU A 121 8.13 15.35 8.44
C LEU A 121 9.11 14.33 7.84
N LEU A 122 10.35 14.77 7.61
CA LEU A 122 11.47 13.91 7.24
C LEU A 122 12.55 14.01 8.32
N LEU A 123 12.90 12.87 8.91
CA LEU A 123 13.91 12.75 9.97
C LEU A 123 15.14 12.04 9.38
N SER A 124 16.23 12.78 9.20
CA SER A 124 17.50 12.26 8.70
C SER A 124 18.38 11.76 9.84
N ILE A 125 18.91 10.55 9.68
CA ILE A 125 19.85 9.96 10.62
C ILE A 125 21.26 10.51 10.32
N PRO A 126 22.00 11.01 11.32
CA PRO A 126 23.37 11.50 11.11
C PRO A 126 24.30 10.36 10.70
N GLN A 127 25.30 10.66 9.86
CA GLN A 127 26.23 9.67 9.32
C GLN A 127 26.91 8.82 10.40
N ARG A 128 27.29 9.44 11.53
CA ARG A 128 27.86 8.73 12.69
C ARG A 128 26.97 7.65 13.30
N GLN A 129 25.68 7.62 12.97
CA GLN A 129 24.70 6.64 13.48
C GLN A 129 24.25 5.64 12.40
N HIS A 130 24.80 5.68 11.19
CA HIS A 130 24.40 4.81 10.08
C HIS A 130 24.66 3.32 10.33
N HIS A 131 25.63 3.01 11.19
CA HIS A 131 25.94 1.64 11.65
C HIS A 131 24.97 1.11 12.71
N ILE A 132 24.11 1.96 13.29
CA ILE A 132 23.20 1.56 14.36
C ILE A 132 22.02 0.78 13.76
N PRO A 133 21.66 -0.40 14.31
CA PRO A 133 20.51 -1.16 13.85
C PRO A 133 19.19 -0.34 13.82
N ILE A 134 18.43 -0.49 12.74
CA ILE A 134 17.15 0.23 12.53
C ILE A 134 16.17 0.11 13.72
N PRO A 135 16.00 -1.05 14.40
CA PRO A 135 15.13 -1.12 15.58
C PRO A 135 15.56 -0.17 16.72
N ILE A 136 16.86 0.05 16.90
CA ILE A 136 17.39 0.99 17.91
C ILE A 136 17.16 2.43 17.46
N LEU A 137 17.41 2.74 16.17
CA LEU A 137 17.11 4.06 15.61
C LEU A 137 15.62 4.41 15.71
N ARG A 138 14.73 3.42 15.56
CA ARG A 138 13.29 3.61 15.79
C ARG A 138 12.95 3.97 17.24
N LYS A 139 13.63 3.37 18.22
CA LYS A 139 13.47 3.75 19.64
C LYS A 139 13.93 5.19 19.88
N LYS A 140 15.08 5.59 19.33
CA LYS A 140 15.61 6.97 19.41
C LYS A 140 14.65 7.97 18.77
N MET A 141 14.17 7.67 17.56
CA MET A 141 13.14 8.47 16.89
C MET A 141 11.88 8.61 17.76
N GLY A 142 11.49 7.58 18.51
CA GLY A 142 10.37 7.64 19.45
C GLY A 142 10.56 8.67 20.58
N VAL A 143 11.81 8.94 21.00
CA VAL A 143 12.14 10.03 21.95
C VAL A 143 11.99 11.37 21.25
N ILE A 144 12.62 11.53 20.08
CA ILE A 144 12.55 12.76 19.27
C ILE A 144 11.11 13.19 18.99
N ILE A 145 10.25 12.23 18.62
CA ILE A 145 8.81 12.46 18.34
C ILE A 145 8.08 13.04 19.56
N LYS A 146 8.44 12.62 20.78
CA LYS A 146 7.86 13.15 22.03
C LYS A 146 8.38 14.56 22.30
N ASP A 147 9.68 14.79 22.14
CA ASP A 147 10.30 16.10 22.39
C ASP A 147 9.68 17.17 21.50
N ILE A 148 9.44 16.84 20.22
CA ILE A 148 8.78 17.76 19.29
C ILE A 148 7.26 17.82 19.45
N LYS A 149 6.67 17.12 20.43
CA LYS A 149 5.22 17.08 20.69
C LYS A 149 4.36 16.61 19.51
N LEU A 150 4.89 15.70 18.69
CA LEU A 150 4.11 15.08 17.62
C LEU A 150 3.08 14.12 18.22
N LYS A 151 1.80 14.32 17.89
CA LYS A 151 0.69 13.58 18.52
C LYS A 151 0.61 12.13 18.06
N GLY A 152 0.94 11.87 16.79
CA GLY A 152 1.00 10.55 16.20
C GLY A 152 1.26 10.60 14.70
N ALA A 153 1.79 9.51 14.13
CA ALA A 153 2.14 9.46 12.72
C ALA A 153 2.22 8.03 12.18
N LEU A 154 2.02 7.90 10.87
CA LEU A 154 2.59 6.84 10.05
C LEU A 154 4.09 7.06 9.92
N ILE A 155 4.88 6.00 9.98
CA ILE A 155 6.33 6.03 9.78
C ILE A 155 6.70 5.09 8.63
N ILE A 156 7.45 5.62 7.67
CA ILE A 156 7.96 4.89 6.50
C ILE A 156 9.48 5.04 6.47
N PHE A 157 10.18 3.93 6.63
CA PHE A 157 11.65 3.92 6.61
C PHE A 157 12.18 3.91 5.18
N HIS A 158 13.15 4.77 4.91
CA HIS A 158 13.85 4.87 3.63
C HIS A 158 15.35 4.70 3.87
N PRO A 159 15.95 3.57 3.45
CA PRO A 159 17.38 3.31 3.63
C PRO A 159 18.25 4.14 2.69
N PHE A 160 17.73 4.50 1.52
CA PHE A 160 18.51 5.11 0.44
C PHE A 160 17.96 6.49 0.05
N ARG A 161 18.84 7.36 -0.42
CA ARG A 161 18.50 8.62 -1.10
C ARG A 161 18.96 8.56 -2.54
N PHE A 162 18.26 9.28 -3.40
CA PHE A 162 18.65 9.45 -4.80
C PHE A 162 19.60 10.65 -4.95
N HIS A 163 20.73 10.44 -5.62
CA HIS A 163 21.67 11.49 -5.98
C HIS A 163 21.45 11.87 -7.46
N SER A 164 20.82 13.01 -7.72
CA SER A 164 20.38 13.39 -9.07
C SER A 164 21.53 13.53 -10.08
N LYS A 165 22.65 14.14 -9.69
CA LYS A 165 23.78 14.38 -10.61
C LYS A 165 24.45 13.08 -11.08
N GLU A 166 24.67 12.15 -10.15
CA GLU A 166 25.30 10.85 -10.40
C GLU A 166 24.29 9.78 -10.83
N ARG A 167 22.99 10.13 -10.88
CA ARG A 167 21.87 9.24 -11.18
C ARG A 167 21.95 7.89 -10.44
N ARG A 168 22.26 7.91 -9.16
CA ARG A 168 22.35 6.69 -8.34
C ARG A 168 21.76 6.86 -6.95
N PHE A 169 21.29 5.77 -6.39
CA PHE A 169 20.95 5.68 -4.99
C PHE A 169 22.20 5.44 -4.13
N TYR A 170 22.19 5.97 -2.92
CA TYR A 170 23.23 5.76 -1.93
C TYR A 170 22.61 5.60 -0.53
N TYR A 171 23.31 4.90 0.36
CA TYR A 171 22.85 4.69 1.73
C TYR A 171 22.86 6.00 2.51
N ALA A 172 21.67 6.40 2.96
CA ALA A 172 21.42 7.61 3.71
C ALA A 172 20.09 7.47 4.45
N PRO A 173 20.06 6.62 5.49
CA PRO A 173 18.82 6.20 6.12
C PRO A 173 18.06 7.38 6.74
N HIS A 174 16.75 7.38 6.56
CA HIS A 174 15.85 8.42 7.09
C HIS A 174 14.43 7.87 7.28
N PHE A 175 13.64 8.59 8.08
CA PHE A 175 12.24 8.26 8.33
C PHE A 175 11.34 9.36 7.80
N HIS A 176 10.33 8.95 7.03
CA HIS A 176 9.22 9.82 6.68
C HIS A 176 8.10 9.60 7.69
N LEU A 177 7.58 10.69 8.23
CA LEU A 177 6.46 10.70 9.16
C LEU A 177 5.30 11.47 8.52
N VAL A 178 4.14 10.83 8.39
CA VAL A 178 2.90 11.48 7.95
C VAL A 178 1.90 11.38 9.08
N GLY A 179 1.54 12.50 9.69
CA GLY A 179 0.85 12.50 10.97
C GLY A 179 0.35 13.86 11.42
N PHE A 180 0.14 14.02 12.72
CA PHE A 180 -0.56 15.16 13.30
C PHE A 180 0.18 15.74 14.50
N GLY A 181 -0.06 17.03 14.74
CA GLY A 181 0.54 17.82 15.81
C GLY A 181 1.12 19.12 15.28
N TYR A 182 1.59 19.94 16.22
CA TYR A 182 2.31 21.18 15.97
C TYR A 182 3.74 20.98 16.45
N PRO A 183 4.66 20.53 15.58
CA PRO A 183 6.02 20.23 16.00
C PRO A 183 6.70 21.47 16.59
N LEU A 184 7.03 21.43 17.88
CA LEU A 184 7.78 22.48 18.56
C LEU A 184 9.24 22.03 18.75
N GLY A 185 10.17 22.97 18.95
CA GLY A 185 11.56 22.63 19.25
C GLY A 185 12.29 21.86 18.14
N ILE A 186 11.83 21.93 16.88
CA ILE A 186 12.50 21.28 15.74
C ILE A 186 13.96 21.76 15.63
N SER A 187 14.21 23.05 15.89
CA SER A 187 15.55 23.65 15.88
C SER A 187 16.51 22.95 16.83
N ASP A 188 16.01 22.46 17.97
CA ASP A 188 16.80 21.94 19.07
C ASP A 188 17.07 20.44 18.92
N VAL A 189 16.42 19.78 17.95
CA VAL A 189 16.62 18.35 17.70
C VAL A 189 18.05 18.06 17.25
N PHE A 190 18.66 18.96 16.48
CA PHE A 190 20.03 18.77 16.03
C PHE A 190 21.02 18.84 17.20
N SER A 191 20.91 19.84 18.07
CA SER A 191 21.78 19.95 19.25
C SER A 191 21.58 18.78 20.22
N ASN A 192 20.33 18.39 20.47
CA ASN A 192 20.02 17.37 21.48
C ASN A 192 20.30 15.93 20.99
N HIS A 193 20.04 15.64 19.72
CA HIS A 193 20.05 14.26 19.20
C HIS A 193 21.05 14.05 18.05
N GLY A 194 21.51 15.13 17.42
CA GLY A 194 22.29 15.10 16.17
C GLY A 194 21.45 14.76 14.94
N TRP A 195 20.12 14.75 15.04
CA TRP A 195 19.23 14.42 13.94
C TRP A 195 18.73 15.68 13.26
N PHE A 196 18.52 15.62 11.95
CA PHE A 196 17.96 16.73 11.19
C PHE A 196 16.49 16.44 10.87
N ILE A 197 15.61 17.40 11.18
CA ILE A 197 14.19 17.32 10.83
C ILE A 197 13.87 18.37 9.77
N LYS A 198 13.27 17.92 8.67
CA LYS A 198 12.65 18.79 7.68
C LYS A 198 11.13 18.71 7.80
N ASN A 199 10.49 19.84 8.07
CA ASN A 199 9.04 19.96 7.91
C ASN A 199 8.71 20.20 6.43
N LEU A 200 8.02 19.24 5.81
CA LEU A 200 7.63 19.29 4.40
C LEU A 200 6.22 19.88 4.22
N GLY A 201 5.58 20.28 5.32
CA GLY A 201 4.31 20.99 5.35
C GLY A 201 3.07 20.08 5.38
N THR A 202 1.90 20.72 5.38
CA THR A 202 0.58 20.08 5.34
C THR A 202 0.37 19.31 4.04
N ARG A 203 -0.35 18.18 4.07
CA ARG A 203 -0.61 17.32 2.90
C ARG A 203 -2.02 17.48 2.39
N ASN A 204 -2.13 17.86 1.11
CA ASN A 204 -3.40 17.97 0.39
C ASN A 204 -3.94 16.59 -0.03
N SER A 205 -3.05 15.66 -0.39
CA SER A 205 -3.42 14.28 -0.75
C SER A 205 -2.57 13.29 0.03
N VAL A 206 -3.18 12.69 1.05
CA VAL A 206 -2.56 11.66 1.88
C VAL A 206 -2.19 10.44 1.05
N PHE A 207 -3.10 9.98 0.18
CA PHE A 207 -2.88 8.80 -0.66
C PHE A 207 -1.71 8.98 -1.63
N GLN A 208 -1.63 10.11 -2.34
CA GLN A 208 -0.52 10.37 -3.26
C GLN A 208 0.81 10.50 -2.51
N THR A 209 0.80 11.18 -1.36
CA THR A 209 1.98 11.32 -0.51
C THR A 209 2.49 9.94 -0.11
N ILE A 210 1.64 9.08 0.47
CA ILE A 210 2.06 7.76 0.94
C ILE A 210 2.48 6.87 -0.23
N SER A 211 1.78 6.92 -1.37
CA SER A 211 2.14 6.13 -2.55
C SER A 211 3.51 6.51 -3.09
N TYR A 212 3.83 7.81 -3.11
CA TYR A 212 5.16 8.29 -3.47
C TYR A 212 6.22 7.79 -2.50
N LEU A 213 5.99 7.86 -1.19
CA LEU A 213 6.95 7.35 -0.19
C LEU A 213 7.13 5.82 -0.30
N MET A 214 6.04 5.08 -0.48
CA MET A 214 6.06 3.63 -0.61
C MET A 214 6.80 3.16 -1.87
N SER A 215 6.93 3.98 -2.90
CA SER A 215 7.58 3.58 -4.16
C SER A 215 9.07 3.35 -4.06
N HIS A 216 9.74 3.96 -3.09
CA HIS A 216 11.19 3.90 -2.89
C HIS A 216 11.57 3.72 -1.41
N CYS A 217 10.62 3.22 -0.60
CA CYS A 217 10.87 2.86 0.79
C CYS A 217 11.73 1.60 0.93
N GLY A 218 12.20 1.35 2.15
CA GLY A 218 12.93 0.13 2.47
C GLY A 218 12.04 -1.09 2.52
N VAL A 219 12.43 -2.13 1.78
CA VAL A 219 11.83 -3.46 1.85
C VAL A 219 12.86 -4.45 2.37
N ARG A 220 12.53 -5.15 3.46
CA ARG A 220 13.35 -6.20 4.07
C ARG A 220 12.45 -7.31 4.62
N LYS A 221 12.82 -8.57 4.37
CA LYS A 221 12.05 -9.73 4.86
C LYS A 221 12.01 -9.73 6.40
N GLY A 222 10.83 -9.94 6.97
CA GLY A 222 10.64 -9.95 8.43
C GLY A 222 10.49 -8.57 9.07
N ASN A 223 10.54 -7.49 8.29
CA ASN A 223 10.39 -6.13 8.77
C ASN A 223 9.15 -5.46 8.18
N HIS A 224 8.45 -4.67 9.00
CA HIS A 224 7.37 -3.83 8.52
C HIS A 224 7.91 -2.58 7.83
N THR A 225 7.44 -2.34 6.60
CA THR A 225 7.70 -1.10 5.86
C THR A 225 7.04 0.10 6.52
N VAL A 226 5.78 -0.07 6.93
CA VAL A 226 4.95 0.95 7.58
C VAL A 226 4.72 0.61 9.05
N THR A 227 4.83 1.59 9.93
CA THR A 227 4.53 1.45 11.37
C THR A 227 3.81 2.68 11.90
N TRP A 228 3.03 2.54 12.96
CA TRP A 228 2.24 3.64 13.55
C TRP A 228 2.71 3.99 14.96
N VAL A 229 2.68 5.27 15.30
CA VAL A 229 3.04 5.78 16.63
C VAL A 229 2.04 6.81 17.15
N GLY A 230 2.12 7.07 18.45
CA GLY A 230 1.29 8.08 19.12
C GLY A 230 -0.19 7.73 19.01
N ARG A 231 -1.05 8.73 18.84
CA ARG A 231 -2.51 8.58 18.74
C ARG A 231 -2.97 7.75 17.54
N LEU A 232 -2.13 7.57 16.52
CA LEU A 232 -2.46 6.77 15.35
C LEU A 232 -2.12 5.28 15.52
N SER A 233 -1.53 4.88 16.65
CA SER A 233 -1.20 3.48 16.92
C SER A 233 -2.44 2.57 16.90
N TYR A 234 -2.25 1.29 16.58
CA TYR A 234 -3.34 0.30 16.51
C TYR A 234 -4.11 0.13 17.83
N SER A 235 -3.46 0.38 18.97
CA SER A 235 -4.09 0.37 20.28
C SER A 235 -4.98 1.57 20.54
N LYS A 236 -4.67 2.73 19.97
CA LYS A 236 -5.35 4.01 20.28
C LYS A 236 -6.42 4.41 19.27
N LEU A 237 -6.18 4.17 17.97
CA LEU A 237 -7.13 4.50 16.92
C LEU A 237 -7.68 3.23 16.30
N LYS A 238 -8.98 3.02 16.46
CA LYS A 238 -9.72 1.95 15.79
C LYS A 238 -10.25 2.49 14.47
N VAL A 239 -10.02 1.74 13.40
CA VAL A 239 -10.50 2.04 12.05
C VAL A 239 -11.31 0.84 11.62
N GLU A 240 -12.49 1.09 11.08
CA GLU A 240 -13.37 0.04 10.58
C GLU A 240 -12.65 -0.82 9.54
N LYS A 241 -12.86 -2.13 9.58
CA LYS A 241 -12.27 -3.04 8.61
C LYS A 241 -13.07 -2.99 7.32
N GLU A 242 -12.39 -3.10 6.18
CA GLU A 242 -13.09 -3.33 4.91
C GLU A 242 -13.84 -4.68 4.97
N PRO A 243 -15.01 -4.76 4.32
CA PRO A 243 -15.69 -6.04 4.16
C PRO A 243 -14.77 -7.03 3.41
N PRO A 244 -14.92 -8.34 3.66
CA PRO A 244 -14.13 -9.34 2.97
C PRO A 244 -14.31 -9.24 1.45
N SER A 245 -13.21 -9.11 0.71
CA SER A 245 -13.25 -9.06 -0.76
C SER A 245 -13.47 -10.41 -1.45
N THR A 246 -13.69 -11.45 -0.64
CA THR A 246 -13.86 -12.86 -1.02
C THR A 246 -15.30 -13.34 -0.94
N HIS A 247 -16.26 -12.44 -0.66
CA HIS A 247 -17.67 -12.76 -0.58
C HIS A 247 -18.47 -11.88 -1.53
N CYS A 248 -19.59 -12.41 -2.00
CA CYS A 248 -20.53 -11.73 -2.86
C CYS A 248 -21.18 -10.57 -2.10
N PRO A 249 -21.17 -9.33 -2.64
CA PRO A 249 -21.86 -8.22 -2.01
C PRO A 249 -23.39 -8.29 -2.15
N CYS A 250 -23.92 -9.19 -3.00
CA CYS A 250 -25.35 -9.37 -3.18
C CYS A 250 -25.94 -10.27 -2.09
N CYS A 251 -25.35 -11.44 -1.86
CA CYS A 251 -25.91 -12.46 -0.95
C CYS A 251 -24.98 -12.85 0.22
N GLY A 252 -23.73 -12.38 0.25
CA GLY A 252 -22.76 -12.71 1.30
C GLY A 252 -22.04 -14.05 1.12
N GLU A 253 -22.40 -14.85 0.12
CA GLU A 253 -21.75 -16.15 -0.15
C GLU A 253 -20.29 -16.00 -0.57
N LYS A 254 -19.48 -17.01 -0.25
CA LYS A 254 -18.05 -17.01 -0.60
C LYS A 254 -17.88 -17.17 -2.11
N PHE A 255 -16.98 -16.40 -2.70
CA PHE A 255 -16.65 -16.56 -4.12
C PHE A 255 -15.96 -17.90 -4.40
N VAL A 256 -16.35 -18.52 -5.51
CA VAL A 256 -15.70 -19.68 -6.12
C VAL A 256 -14.99 -19.27 -7.40
N GLU A 257 -14.06 -20.09 -7.88
CA GLU A 257 -13.41 -19.86 -9.18
C GLU A 257 -14.38 -20.26 -10.29
N ILE A 258 -14.59 -19.38 -11.26
CA ILE A 258 -15.60 -19.58 -12.31
C ILE A 258 -15.03 -19.28 -13.70
N TYR A 259 -15.63 -19.86 -14.72
CA TYR A 259 -15.31 -19.62 -16.12
C TYR A 259 -16.60 -19.56 -16.96
N CYS A 260 -16.50 -19.06 -18.19
CA CYS A 260 -17.64 -18.95 -19.11
C CYS A 260 -17.31 -19.64 -20.44
N ASN A 261 -18.10 -20.64 -20.90
CA ASN A 261 -17.74 -21.41 -22.11
C ASN A 261 -17.84 -20.58 -23.39
N SER A 262 -18.77 -19.64 -23.44
CA SER A 262 -19.04 -18.76 -24.58
C SER A 262 -17.90 -17.80 -24.93
N TYR A 263 -16.82 -17.80 -24.14
CA TYR A 263 -15.64 -16.97 -24.32
C TYR A 263 -14.31 -17.74 -24.27
N ASP A 264 -14.26 -19.05 -24.60
CA ASP A 264 -13.01 -19.85 -24.55
C ASP A 264 -12.33 -20.07 -25.94
N PRO A 265 -11.01 -19.88 -26.13
CA PRO A 265 -10.02 -19.46 -25.15
C PRO A 265 -10.28 -18.04 -24.67
N VAL A 266 -10.35 -17.88 -23.35
CA VAL A 266 -10.55 -16.59 -22.70
C VAL A 266 -9.37 -15.71 -23.05
N ILE A 267 -9.53 -14.81 -24.03
CA ILE A 267 -8.66 -13.64 -24.15
C ILE A 267 -8.69 -13.02 -22.75
N PRO A 268 -7.56 -13.02 -22.01
CA PRO A 268 -7.57 -12.56 -20.64
C PRO A 268 -8.12 -11.14 -20.62
N PRO A 269 -9.06 -10.81 -19.73
CA PRO A 269 -9.72 -9.52 -19.79
C PRO A 269 -8.67 -8.41 -19.77
N GLU A 270 -8.81 -7.41 -20.64
CA GLU A 270 -7.82 -6.33 -20.72
C GLU A 270 -7.82 -5.44 -19.47
N LYS A 271 -8.92 -5.49 -18.70
CA LYS A 271 -9.17 -4.68 -17.51
C LYS A 271 -9.81 -5.48 -16.40
N MET A 272 -9.64 -5.01 -15.17
CA MET A 272 -10.36 -5.58 -14.04
C MET A 272 -11.86 -5.32 -14.20
N TYR A 273 -12.67 -6.27 -13.74
CA TYR A 273 -14.13 -6.16 -13.75
C TYR A 273 -14.68 -6.68 -12.43
N GLU A 274 -15.72 -6.02 -11.94
CA GLU A 274 -16.50 -6.49 -10.80
C GLU A 274 -17.95 -6.05 -11.01
N GLY A 275 -18.88 -7.00 -11.07
CA GLY A 275 -20.28 -6.67 -11.36
C GLY A 275 -21.18 -7.87 -11.55
N LEU A 276 -22.48 -7.58 -11.75
CA LEU A 276 -23.47 -8.58 -12.10
C LEU A 276 -23.51 -8.75 -13.62
N VAL A 277 -23.56 -10.00 -14.06
CA VAL A 277 -23.72 -10.42 -15.45
C VAL A 277 -24.89 -11.38 -15.59
N GLU A 278 -25.37 -11.56 -16.81
CA GLU A 278 -26.39 -12.58 -17.09
C GLU A 278 -25.87 -13.98 -16.75
N GLU A 279 -26.77 -14.84 -16.25
CA GLU A 279 -26.42 -16.19 -15.74
C GLU A 279 -25.83 -17.13 -16.79
N LEU A 280 -26.11 -16.85 -18.07
CA LEU A 280 -25.87 -17.80 -19.15
C LEU A 280 -24.40 -18.24 -19.22
N ASP A 281 -24.21 -19.55 -19.09
CA ASP A 281 -22.99 -20.27 -19.41
C ASP A 281 -21.79 -19.99 -18.50
N TRP A 282 -22.05 -19.61 -17.24
CA TRP A 282 -21.04 -19.55 -16.18
C TRP A 282 -20.99 -20.84 -15.36
N HIS A 283 -19.78 -21.37 -15.17
CA HIS A 283 -19.55 -22.65 -14.50
C HIS A 283 -18.46 -22.51 -13.44
N GLU A 284 -18.54 -23.33 -12.40
CA GLU A 284 -17.48 -23.44 -11.40
C GLU A 284 -16.30 -24.24 -11.97
N VAL A 285 -15.08 -23.77 -11.73
CA VAL A 285 -13.86 -24.51 -12.08
C VAL A 285 -13.69 -25.67 -11.10
N ASN A 286 -14.17 -26.84 -11.49
CA ASN A 286 -13.95 -28.08 -10.76
C ASN A 286 -12.53 -28.61 -11.02
N ILE A 287 -11.59 -28.28 -10.13
CA ILE A 287 -10.26 -28.89 -10.15
C ILE A 287 -10.39 -30.28 -9.53
N ASN A 288 -10.79 -31.27 -10.32
CA ASN A 288 -10.63 -32.66 -9.95
C ASN A 288 -9.12 -32.94 -9.86
N TYR A 289 -8.56 -32.92 -8.65
CA TYR A 289 -7.23 -33.46 -8.40
C TYR A 289 -7.29 -34.98 -8.57
N GLN A 290 -7.18 -35.46 -9.81
CA GLN A 290 -6.73 -36.83 -10.05
C GLN A 290 -5.20 -36.81 -9.93
N TYR A 291 -4.73 -37.15 -8.74
CA TYR A 291 -3.35 -37.60 -8.52
C TYR A 291 -3.22 -39.05 -8.92
#